data_AF-G1WDE5-F1
#
_entry.id   AF-G1WDE5-F1
#
_cell.length_a   1.000
_cell.length_b   1.000
_cell.length_c   1.000
_cell.angle_alpha   90.00
_cell.angle_beta   90.00
_cell.angle_gamma   90.00
#
_symmetry.space_group_name_H-M   'P 1'
#
loop_
_entity.id
_entity.type
_entity.pdbx_description
1 polymer ?
#
loop_
_entity_poly.entity_id
_entity_poly.type
_entity_poly.pdbx_seq_one_letter_code
_entity_poly.pdbx_strand_id
1 'polypeptide(L)'
;MIESENIKERKRKLAFEKAHEIRKFEIELYWKRTTYFWAFIAFSFGAYIAVVSSESKKFTNRENYAFVITCIGFIFSLSWYLVNRASKHWQTNWVVIIDDLEDEFTGDLMKRHIENNNKWYELTLSYRYSVSRINQIISLFITIVWVILMCFSGYQVLSISTFSLSGNWMFPIFFIVTIAFFVILVKWGKSEKPKEKVTLNRKSPKEYSSSG
;
A
#
# COMPACT_ATOMS: atom_id res chain seq x y z
N MET A 1 31.66 -28.97 20.56
CA MET A 1 30.20 -29.12 20.70
C MET A 1 29.59 -27.94 21.45
N ILE A 2 30.03 -27.66 22.68
CA ILE A 2 29.50 -26.55 23.50
C ILE A 2 29.70 -25.17 22.84
N GLU A 3 30.89 -24.90 22.29
CA GLU A 3 31.18 -23.63 21.58
C GLU A 3 30.27 -23.40 20.36
N SER A 4 30.03 -24.46 19.57
CA SER A 4 29.20 -24.41 18.36
C SER A 4 27.72 -24.22 18.68
N GLU A 5 27.22 -24.81 19.76
CA GLU A 5 25.84 -24.59 20.23
C GLU A 5 25.64 -23.16 20.73
N ASN A 6 26.60 -22.64 21.50
CA ASN A 6 26.56 -21.28 22.04
C ASN A 6 26.65 -20.20 20.92
N ILE A 7 27.35 -20.48 19.82
CA ILE A 7 27.33 -19.60 18.62
C ILE A 7 25.96 -19.64 17.92
N LYS A 8 25.34 -20.82 17.83
CA LYS A 8 24.03 -20.99 17.18
C LYS A 8 22.93 -20.25 17.95
N GLU A 9 22.90 -20.41 19.27
CA GLU A 9 21.98 -19.70 20.16
C GLU A 9 22.13 -18.17 20.03
N ARG A 10 23.37 -17.66 20.06
CA ARG A 10 23.65 -16.22 19.86
C ARG A 10 23.12 -15.70 18.51
N LYS A 11 23.30 -16.46 17.42
CA LYS A 11 22.78 -16.09 16.10
C LYS A 11 21.25 -16.08 16.07
N ARG A 12 20.60 -17.05 16.72
CA ARG A 12 19.13 -17.11 16.80
C ARG A 12 18.57 -15.96 17.63
N LYS A 13 19.20 -15.63 18.77
CA LYS A 13 18.82 -14.48 19.59
C LYS A 13 18.95 -13.16 18.82
N LEU A 14 20.04 -13.00 18.08
CA LEU A 14 20.22 -11.83 17.21
C LEU A 14 19.13 -11.76 16.12
N ALA A 15 18.76 -12.90 15.51
CA ALA A 15 17.68 -12.96 14.53
C ALA A 15 16.33 -12.58 15.14
N PHE A 16 16.04 -13.03 16.36
CA PHE A 16 14.84 -12.67 17.12
C PHE A 16 14.77 -11.15 17.38
N GLU A 17 15.85 -10.56 17.92
CA GLU A 17 15.95 -9.12 18.16
C GLU A 17 15.79 -8.31 16.86
N LYS A 18 16.44 -8.74 15.77
CA LYS A 18 16.29 -8.09 14.46
C LYS A 18 14.89 -8.24 13.87
N ALA A 19 14.22 -9.37 14.04
CA ALA A 19 12.85 -9.55 13.60
C ALA A 19 11.90 -8.56 14.31
N HIS A 20 12.09 -8.32 15.61
CA HIS A 20 11.36 -7.30 16.36
C HIS A 20 11.61 -5.88 15.84
N GLU A 21 12.88 -5.51 15.61
CA GLU A 21 13.25 -4.22 15.04
C GLU A 21 12.59 -4.00 13.66
N ILE A 22 12.68 -4.99 12.77
CA ILE A 22 12.11 -4.91 11.42
C ILE A 22 10.58 -4.83 11.49
N ARG A 23 9.92 -5.60 12.35
CA ARG A 23 8.47 -5.52 12.55
C ARG A 23 8.05 -4.12 12.99
N LYS A 24 8.76 -3.51 13.94
CA LYS A 24 8.49 -2.13 14.39
C LYS A 24 8.66 -1.14 13.23
N PHE A 25 9.75 -1.26 12.48
CA PHE A 25 10.00 -0.45 11.30
C PHE A 25 8.91 -0.59 10.23
N GLU A 26 8.41 -1.79 9.95
CA GLU A 26 7.30 -2.02 9.02
C GLU A 26 5.98 -1.40 9.47
N ILE A 27 5.72 -1.35 10.78
CA ILE A 27 4.55 -0.66 11.35
C ILE A 27 4.68 0.85 11.13
N GLU A 28 5.86 1.44 11.36
CA GLU A 28 6.10 2.86 11.11
C GLU A 28 5.97 3.20 9.63
N LEU A 29 6.56 2.39 8.75
CA LEU A 29 6.43 2.55 7.31
C LEU A 29 4.98 2.41 6.85
N TYR A 30 4.20 1.50 7.43
CA TYR A 30 2.79 1.36 7.11
C TYR A 30 2.01 2.65 7.34
N TRP A 31 2.24 3.34 8.46
CA TRP A 31 1.62 4.64 8.74
C TRP A 31 2.12 5.74 7.81
N LYS A 32 3.44 5.83 7.59
CA LYS A 32 4.02 6.78 6.62
C LYS A 32 3.43 6.59 5.23
N ARG A 33 3.24 5.34 4.81
CA ARG A 33 2.65 5.02 3.51
C ARG A 33 1.20 5.46 3.41
N THR A 34 0.44 5.22 4.47
CA THR A 34 -0.96 5.62 4.54
C THR A 34 -1.10 7.14 4.43
N THR A 35 -0.26 7.92 5.11
CA THR A 35 -0.34 9.40 5.10
C THR A 35 -0.23 10.00 3.71
N TYR A 36 0.74 9.59 2.88
CA TYR A 36 0.86 10.18 1.54
C TYR A 36 -0.33 9.82 0.65
N PHE A 37 -0.84 8.58 0.73
CA PHE A 37 -2.01 8.19 -0.06
C PHE A 37 -3.24 9.00 0.33
N TRP A 38 -3.47 9.21 1.63
CA TRP A 38 -4.54 10.07 2.10
C TRP A 38 -4.43 11.49 1.56
N ALA A 39 -3.21 12.07 1.56
CA ALA A 39 -2.99 13.41 1.02
C ALA A 39 -3.36 13.51 -0.47
N PHE A 40 -2.88 12.57 -1.31
CA PHE A 40 -3.19 12.58 -2.74
C PHE A 40 -4.67 12.31 -3.03
N ILE A 41 -5.31 11.42 -2.28
CA ILE A 41 -6.74 11.11 -2.41
C ILE A 41 -7.58 12.34 -2.01
N ALA A 42 -7.30 12.96 -0.88
CA ALA A 42 -7.99 14.16 -0.42
C ALA A 42 -7.83 15.33 -1.41
N PHE A 43 -6.61 15.54 -1.91
CA PHE A 43 -6.35 16.52 -2.96
C PHE A 43 -7.16 16.22 -4.24
N SER A 44 -7.21 14.95 -4.67
CA SER A 44 -7.99 14.54 -5.84
C SER A 44 -9.49 14.79 -5.66
N PHE A 45 -10.04 14.51 -4.47
CA PHE A 45 -11.44 14.85 -4.16
C PHE A 45 -11.68 16.36 -4.20
N GLY A 46 -10.80 17.16 -3.60
CA GLY A 46 -10.88 18.61 -3.65
C GLY A 46 -10.85 19.16 -5.08
N ALA A 47 -9.93 18.65 -5.91
CA ALA A 47 -9.84 19.01 -7.31
C ALA A 47 -11.10 18.61 -8.10
N TYR A 48 -11.64 17.42 -7.85
CA TYR A 48 -12.87 16.95 -8.50
C TYR A 48 -14.05 17.86 -8.17
N ILE A 49 -14.26 18.15 -6.89
CA ILE A 49 -15.35 19.03 -6.42
C ILE A 49 -15.18 20.43 -7.00
N ALA A 50 -13.96 20.99 -7.01
CA ALA A 50 -13.68 22.31 -7.56
C ALA A 50 -14.02 22.39 -9.06
N VAL A 51 -13.67 21.36 -9.85
CA VAL A 51 -14.00 21.30 -11.28
C VAL A 51 -15.51 21.16 -11.48
N VAL A 52 -16.18 20.25 -10.76
CA VAL A 52 -17.62 19.99 -10.90
C VAL A 52 -18.49 21.13 -10.35
N SER A 53 -17.98 21.94 -9.43
CA SER A 53 -18.71 23.09 -8.89
C SER A 53 -18.46 24.38 -9.67
N SER A 54 -17.56 24.37 -10.66
CA SER A 54 -17.23 25.58 -11.42
C SER A 54 -18.33 25.95 -12.42
N GLU A 55 -19.00 27.09 -12.22
CA GLU A 55 -20.02 27.63 -13.14
C GLU A 55 -19.43 28.40 -14.34
N SER A 56 -18.10 28.48 -14.40
CA SER A 56 -17.38 29.26 -15.41
C SER A 56 -17.49 28.62 -16.79
N LYS A 57 -18.17 29.31 -17.72
CA LYS A 57 -18.18 28.99 -19.17
C LYS A 57 -16.79 29.02 -19.83
N LYS A 58 -15.72 29.45 -19.13
CA LYS A 58 -14.33 29.40 -19.65
C LYS A 58 -13.73 27.99 -19.62
N PHE A 59 -14.29 27.05 -18.88
CA PHE A 59 -13.82 25.65 -18.92
C PHE A 59 -14.46 24.91 -20.10
N THR A 60 -13.97 25.16 -21.31
CA THR A 60 -14.46 24.55 -22.57
C THR A 60 -14.30 23.01 -22.62
N ASN A 61 -13.81 22.36 -21.57
CA ASN A 61 -13.63 20.91 -21.46
C ASN A 61 -13.82 20.38 -20.02
N ARG A 62 -14.67 21.01 -19.22
CA ARG A 62 -14.87 20.69 -17.78
C ARG A 62 -15.03 19.19 -17.51
N GLU A 63 -15.89 18.52 -18.28
CA GLU A 63 -16.17 17.10 -18.10
C GLU A 63 -14.95 16.21 -18.38
N ASN A 64 -14.12 16.59 -19.36
CA ASN A 64 -12.85 15.89 -19.62
C ASN A 64 -11.88 16.03 -18.44
N TYR A 65 -11.76 17.23 -17.86
CA TYR A 65 -10.91 17.42 -16.68
C TYR A 65 -11.43 16.68 -15.46
N ALA A 66 -12.75 16.68 -15.22
CA ALA A 66 -13.39 15.91 -14.16
C ALA A 66 -13.06 14.42 -14.32
N PHE A 67 -13.20 13.89 -15.55
CA PHE A 67 -12.85 12.50 -15.85
C PHE A 67 -11.37 12.20 -15.58
N VAL A 68 -10.44 13.05 -16.03
CA VAL A 68 -9.00 12.88 -15.76
C VAL A 68 -8.72 12.80 -14.26
N ILE A 69 -9.36 13.65 -13.46
CA ILE A 69 -9.20 13.63 -12.00
C ILE A 69 -9.74 12.31 -11.41
N THR A 70 -10.85 11.79 -11.92
CA THR A 70 -11.37 10.48 -11.46
C THR A 70 -10.42 9.33 -11.78
N CYS A 71 -9.74 9.37 -12.92
CA CYS A 71 -8.68 8.40 -13.27
C CYS A 71 -7.52 8.44 -12.26
N ILE A 72 -7.06 9.64 -11.91
CA ILE A 72 -5.97 9.85 -10.93
C ILE A 72 -6.39 9.36 -9.55
N GLY A 73 -7.57 9.76 -9.07
CA GLY A 73 -8.11 9.35 -7.78
C GLY A 73 -8.29 7.84 -7.67
N PHE A 74 -8.76 7.20 -8.74
CA PHE A 74 -8.86 5.74 -8.83
C PHE A 74 -7.49 5.05 -8.72
N ILE A 75 -6.49 5.47 -9.50
CA ILE A 75 -5.15 4.86 -9.48
C ILE A 75 -4.50 4.99 -8.11
N PHE A 76 -4.59 6.16 -7.46
CA PHE A 76 -4.06 6.36 -6.11
C PHE A 76 -4.77 5.48 -5.07
N SER A 77 -6.10 5.39 -5.15
CA SER A 77 -6.90 4.59 -4.20
C SER A 77 -6.66 3.09 -4.36
N LEU A 78 -6.58 2.60 -5.61
CA LEU A 78 -6.24 1.22 -5.91
C LEU A 78 -4.82 0.89 -5.43
N SER A 79 -3.85 1.76 -5.70
CA SER A 79 -2.48 1.59 -5.23
C SER A 79 -2.43 1.55 -3.71
N TRP A 80 -3.19 2.40 -3.03
CA TRP A 80 -3.29 2.39 -1.57
C TRP A 80 -3.83 1.06 -1.05
N TYR A 81 -4.89 0.52 -1.67
CA TYR A 81 -5.42 -0.80 -1.33
C TYR A 81 -4.38 -1.92 -1.52
N LEU A 82 -3.67 -1.95 -2.65
CA LEU A 82 -2.64 -2.95 -2.92
C LEU A 82 -1.48 -2.85 -1.93
N VAL A 83 -1.02 -1.64 -1.60
CA VAL A 83 0.04 -1.40 -0.61
C VAL A 83 -0.39 -1.82 0.80
N ASN A 84 -1.66 -1.61 1.17
CA ASN A 84 -2.19 -2.09 2.45
C ASN A 84 -2.21 -3.62 2.54
N ARG A 85 -2.47 -4.32 1.42
CA ARG A 85 -2.35 -5.79 1.36
C ARG A 85 -0.91 -6.25 1.47
N ALA A 86 0.01 -5.60 0.74
CA ALA A 86 1.44 -5.93 0.81
C ALA A 86 2.02 -5.70 2.21
N SER A 87 1.66 -4.58 2.85
CA SER A 87 2.10 -4.27 4.22
C SER A 87 1.60 -5.32 5.21
N LYS A 88 0.35 -5.78 5.07
CA LYS A 88 -0.21 -6.83 5.94
C LYS A 88 0.52 -8.17 5.75
N HIS A 89 0.89 -8.51 4.52
CA HIS A 89 1.66 -9.72 4.23
C HIS A 89 3.01 -9.70 4.97
N TRP A 90 3.79 -8.62 4.82
CA TRP A 90 5.09 -8.50 5.49
C TRP A 90 5.00 -8.43 7.02
N GLN A 91 4.00 -7.72 7.56
CA GLN A 91 3.76 -7.73 9.01
C GLN A 91 3.45 -9.16 9.52
N THR A 92 2.64 -9.91 8.78
CA THR A 92 2.31 -11.31 9.15
C THR A 92 3.54 -12.20 9.07
N ASN A 93 4.36 -12.05 8.03
CA ASN A 93 5.63 -12.77 7.88
C ASN A 93 6.53 -12.58 9.12
N TRP A 94 6.75 -11.33 9.53
CA TRP A 94 7.59 -11.05 10.70
C TRP A 94 6.97 -11.50 12.01
N VAL A 95 5.64 -11.44 12.15
CA VAL A 95 4.95 -11.99 13.33
C VAL A 95 5.19 -13.49 13.42
N VAL A 96 5.05 -14.24 12.33
CA VAL A 96 5.29 -15.70 12.33
C VAL A 96 6.75 -16.04 12.64
N ILE A 97 7.72 -15.30 12.10
CA ILE A 97 9.14 -15.50 12.41
C ILE A 97 9.44 -15.24 13.89
N ILE A 98 8.86 -14.18 14.46
CA ILE A 98 9.01 -13.88 15.89
C ILE A 98 8.39 -15.00 16.72
N ASP A 99 7.19 -15.46 16.35
CA ASP A 99 6.43 -16.51 17.05
C ASP A 99 7.19 -17.86 17.13
N ASP A 100 7.91 -18.22 16.07
CA ASP A 100 8.78 -19.40 15.99
C ASP A 100 10.02 -19.30 16.88
N LEU A 101 10.55 -18.08 17.03
CA LEU A 101 11.75 -17.83 17.84
C LEU A 101 11.43 -17.53 19.31
N GLU A 102 10.18 -17.16 19.62
CA GLU A 102 9.79 -16.65 20.93
C GLU A 102 9.95 -17.66 22.06
N ASP A 103 9.56 -18.93 21.80
CA ASP A 103 9.53 -20.00 22.80
C ASP A 103 10.91 -20.25 23.43
N GLU A 104 11.98 -19.96 22.68
CA GLU A 104 13.36 -20.17 23.11
C GLU A 104 13.89 -19.04 24.01
N PHE A 105 13.39 -17.80 23.85
CA PHE A 105 14.00 -16.62 24.48
C PHE A 105 13.10 -15.89 25.47
N THR A 106 11.81 -15.76 25.17
CA THR A 106 10.86 -14.97 25.97
C THR A 106 9.61 -15.75 26.37
N GLY A 107 9.52 -17.02 25.97
CA GLY A 107 8.36 -17.88 26.21
C GLY A 107 7.19 -17.51 25.29
N ASP A 108 6.00 -17.36 25.85
CA ASP A 108 4.73 -17.13 25.14
C ASP A 108 4.24 -15.66 25.18
N LEU A 109 5.15 -14.70 25.36
CA LEU A 109 4.80 -13.30 25.65
C LEU A 109 3.89 -12.65 24.59
N MET A 110 4.15 -12.83 23.30
CA MET A 110 3.39 -12.29 22.17
C MET A 110 2.22 -13.20 21.76
N LYS A 111 2.29 -14.49 22.10
CA LYS A 111 1.21 -15.48 21.92
C LYS A 111 0.04 -15.22 22.88
N ARG A 112 0.31 -14.63 24.04
CA ARG A 112 -0.73 -14.26 25.01
C ARG A 112 -1.64 -13.15 24.48
N HIS A 113 -2.93 -13.44 24.42
CA HIS A 113 -3.95 -12.48 24.03
C HIS A 113 -5.01 -12.32 25.11
N ILE A 114 -5.46 -11.09 25.31
CA ILE A 114 -6.59 -10.81 26.20
C ILE A 114 -7.87 -11.30 25.52
N GLU A 115 -8.60 -12.15 26.22
CA GLU A 115 -10.00 -12.47 25.91
C GLU A 115 -10.89 -11.53 26.69
N ASN A 116 -11.64 -10.71 25.97
CA ASN A 116 -12.71 -9.91 26.56
C ASN A 116 -14.04 -10.42 26.01
N ASN A 117 -15.06 -10.47 26.86
CA ASN A 117 -16.43 -10.83 26.47
C ASN A 117 -17.23 -9.59 26.00
N ASN A 118 -16.53 -8.49 25.75
CA ASN A 118 -17.12 -7.25 25.29
C ASN A 118 -17.75 -7.47 23.92
N LYS A 119 -18.88 -6.83 23.66
CA LYS A 119 -19.61 -6.96 22.41
C LYS A 119 -19.16 -5.91 21.41
N TRP A 120 -19.25 -6.24 20.12
CA TRP A 120 -18.78 -5.35 19.05
C TRP A 120 -19.45 -3.96 19.03
N TYR A 121 -20.63 -3.82 19.64
CA TYR A 121 -21.40 -2.59 19.72
C TYR A 121 -21.12 -1.75 20.99
N GLU A 122 -20.29 -2.24 21.92
CA GLU A 122 -19.90 -1.50 23.11
C GLU A 122 -18.81 -0.49 22.75
N LEU A 123 -19.22 0.75 22.44
CA LEU A 123 -18.40 1.77 21.77
C LEU A 123 -17.12 2.18 22.52
N THR A 124 -17.11 2.12 23.84
CA THR A 124 -15.98 2.60 24.67
C THR A 124 -15.06 1.47 25.12
N LEU A 125 -15.48 0.22 24.98
CA LEU A 125 -14.72 -0.95 25.45
C LEU A 125 -13.79 -1.49 24.36
N SER A 126 -12.71 -2.16 24.76
CA SER A 126 -11.80 -2.79 23.82
C SER A 126 -12.50 -3.93 23.07
N TYR A 127 -12.20 -4.09 21.79
CA TYR A 127 -12.70 -5.18 20.96
C TYR A 127 -11.65 -5.60 19.92
N ARG A 128 -11.73 -6.84 19.42
CA ARG A 128 -10.73 -7.47 18.54
C ARG A 128 -10.79 -6.98 17.09
N TYR A 129 -10.68 -5.66 16.87
CA TYR A 129 -10.53 -5.08 15.53
C TYR A 129 -9.09 -5.11 15.06
N SER A 130 -8.89 -5.41 13.78
CA SER A 130 -7.57 -5.31 13.14
C SER A 130 -7.45 -4.00 12.39
N VAL A 131 -6.55 -3.13 12.85
CA VAL A 131 -6.25 -1.84 12.21
C VAL A 131 -5.94 -2.00 10.71
N SER A 132 -5.15 -3.02 10.35
CA SER A 132 -4.80 -3.27 8.96
C SER A 132 -6.00 -3.73 8.11
N ARG A 133 -6.91 -4.55 8.65
CA ARG A 133 -8.12 -4.96 7.93
C ARG A 133 -9.06 -3.77 7.71
N ILE A 134 -9.21 -2.89 8.71
CA ILE A 134 -10.01 -1.68 8.58
C ILE A 134 -9.47 -0.80 7.45
N ASN A 135 -8.17 -0.55 7.40
CA ASN A 135 -7.58 0.27 6.32
C ASN A 135 -7.70 -0.40 4.94
N GLN A 136 -7.62 -1.74 4.84
CA GLN A 136 -7.89 -2.45 3.59
C GLN A 136 -9.33 -2.26 3.13
N ILE A 137 -10.30 -2.35 4.04
CA ILE A 137 -11.72 -2.13 3.73
C ILE A 137 -11.96 -0.68 3.32
N ILE A 138 -11.43 0.30 4.05
CA ILE A 138 -11.58 1.73 3.73
C ILE A 138 -10.94 2.04 2.36
N SER A 139 -9.73 1.57 2.10
CA SER A 139 -9.08 1.80 0.81
C SER A 139 -9.83 1.15 -0.36
N LEU A 140 -10.41 -0.03 -0.16
CA LEU A 140 -11.31 -0.65 -1.15
C LEU A 140 -12.58 0.19 -1.35
N PHE A 141 -13.22 0.64 -0.28
CA PHE A 141 -14.40 1.51 -0.35
C PHE A 141 -14.11 2.78 -1.15
N ILE A 142 -13.03 3.50 -0.84
CA ILE A 142 -12.66 4.71 -1.59
C ILE A 142 -12.37 4.39 -3.05
N THR A 143 -11.73 3.25 -3.34
CA THR A 143 -11.51 2.81 -4.73
C THR A 143 -12.83 2.63 -5.47
N ILE A 144 -13.84 2.01 -4.85
CA ILE A 144 -15.18 1.84 -5.42
C ILE A 144 -15.86 3.20 -5.65
N VAL A 145 -15.75 4.13 -4.70
CA VAL A 145 -16.26 5.51 -4.88
C VAL A 145 -15.66 6.15 -6.13
N TRP A 146 -14.34 6.05 -6.34
CA TRP A 146 -13.70 6.57 -7.54
C TRP A 146 -14.16 5.88 -8.82
N VAL A 147 -14.41 4.57 -8.81
CA VAL A 147 -14.98 3.86 -9.96
C VAL A 147 -16.36 4.42 -10.30
N ILE A 148 -17.23 4.62 -9.31
CA ILE A 148 -18.56 5.19 -9.52
C ILE A 148 -18.47 6.61 -10.10
N LEU A 149 -17.62 7.47 -9.54
CA LEU A 149 -17.40 8.82 -10.06
C LEU A 149 -16.82 8.81 -11.48
N MET A 150 -15.90 7.89 -11.78
CA MET A 150 -15.33 7.71 -13.11
C MET A 150 -16.39 7.28 -14.13
N CYS A 151 -17.28 6.35 -13.77
CA CYS A 151 -18.39 5.95 -14.63
C CYS A 151 -19.35 7.13 -14.90
N PHE A 152 -19.66 7.92 -13.87
CA PHE A 152 -20.54 9.08 -14.01
C PHE A 152 -19.93 10.17 -14.89
N SER A 153 -18.70 10.60 -14.60
CA SER A 153 -18.00 11.60 -15.41
C SER A 153 -17.70 11.10 -16.82
N GLY A 154 -17.40 9.81 -16.98
CA GLY A 154 -17.25 9.19 -18.30
C GLY A 154 -18.54 9.23 -19.11
N TYR A 155 -19.68 8.86 -18.50
CA TYR A 155 -20.99 8.96 -19.15
C TYR A 155 -21.31 10.38 -19.59
N GLN A 156 -21.05 11.39 -18.75
CA GLN A 156 -21.25 12.80 -19.12
C GLN A 156 -20.41 13.18 -20.35
N VAL A 157 -19.12 12.81 -20.38
CA VAL A 157 -18.27 13.07 -21.54
C VAL A 157 -18.79 12.38 -22.80
N LEU A 158 -19.17 11.10 -22.73
CA LEU A 158 -19.73 10.37 -23.87
C LEU A 158 -21.07 10.96 -24.37
N SER A 159 -21.91 11.45 -23.48
CA SER A 159 -23.21 12.03 -23.84
C SER A 159 -23.09 13.36 -24.62
N ILE A 160 -22.02 14.12 -24.35
CA ILE A 160 -21.77 15.43 -24.97
C ILE A 160 -20.89 15.28 -26.23
N SER A 161 -19.98 14.31 -26.24
CA SER A 161 -18.97 14.20 -27.29
C SER A 161 -19.50 13.52 -28.54
N THR A 162 -19.47 14.22 -29.67
CA THR A 162 -19.52 13.58 -30.99
C THR A 162 -18.13 13.03 -31.30
N PHE A 163 -17.97 11.70 -31.32
CA PHE A 163 -16.71 11.06 -31.69
C PHE A 163 -16.37 11.40 -33.15
N SER A 164 -15.41 12.31 -33.34
CA SER A 164 -14.81 12.67 -34.63
C SER A 164 -13.30 12.56 -34.52
N LEU A 165 -12.60 12.27 -35.62
CA LEU A 165 -11.14 12.25 -35.65
C LEU A 165 -10.53 13.61 -35.27
N SER A 166 -11.24 14.70 -35.51
CA SER A 166 -10.89 16.08 -35.11
C SER A 166 -11.36 16.47 -33.70
N GLY A 167 -11.98 15.53 -32.97
CA GLY A 167 -12.52 15.75 -31.63
C GLY A 167 -11.47 15.74 -30.52
N ASN A 168 -11.92 15.90 -29.27
CA ASN A 168 -11.05 15.88 -28.11
C ASN A 168 -10.63 14.45 -27.74
N TRP A 169 -9.33 14.15 -27.83
CA TRP A 169 -8.75 12.83 -27.52
C TRP A 169 -8.41 12.60 -26.05
N MET A 170 -8.63 13.56 -25.16
CA MET A 170 -8.31 13.42 -23.73
C MET A 170 -9.00 12.21 -23.10
N PHE A 171 -10.32 12.07 -23.28
CA PHE A 171 -11.07 10.95 -22.73
C PHE A 171 -10.53 9.56 -23.14
N PRO A 172 -10.44 9.21 -24.44
CA PRO A 172 -9.97 7.88 -24.84
C PRO A 172 -8.52 7.62 -24.41
N ILE A 173 -7.64 8.63 -24.49
CA ILE A 173 -6.25 8.49 -24.05
C ILE A 173 -6.17 8.18 -22.56
N PHE A 174 -6.83 8.98 -21.71
CA PHE A 174 -6.78 8.77 -20.26
C PHE A 174 -7.48 7.49 -19.84
N PHE A 175 -8.54 7.08 -20.53
CA PHE A 175 -9.19 5.79 -20.28
C PHE A 175 -8.25 4.61 -20.57
N ILE A 176 -7.60 4.62 -21.74
CA ILE A 176 -6.64 3.58 -22.13
C ILE A 176 -5.45 3.55 -21.16
N VAL A 177 -4.89 4.71 -20.82
CA VAL A 177 -3.79 4.83 -19.86
C VAL A 177 -4.21 4.28 -18.50
N THR A 178 -5.41 4.60 -18.02
CA THR A 178 -5.91 4.11 -16.74
C THR A 178 -6.06 2.59 -16.73
N ILE A 179 -6.59 2.00 -17.80
CA ILE A 179 -6.67 0.53 -17.95
C ILE A 179 -5.27 -0.08 -17.98
N ALA A 180 -4.33 0.50 -18.72
CA ALA A 180 -2.97 0.02 -18.79
C ALA A 180 -2.30 0.02 -17.41
N PHE A 181 -2.40 1.13 -16.67
CA PHE A 181 -1.86 1.24 -15.31
C PHE A 181 -2.57 0.32 -14.32
N PHE A 182 -3.89 0.13 -14.43
CA PHE A 182 -4.61 -0.88 -13.65
C PHE A 182 -4.01 -2.28 -13.85
N VAL A 183 -3.83 -2.70 -15.11
CA VAL A 183 -3.27 -4.01 -15.44
C VAL A 183 -1.82 -4.13 -14.94
N ILE A 184 -1.00 -3.09 -15.13
CA ILE A 184 0.39 -3.05 -14.66
C ILE A 184 0.44 -3.19 -13.13
N LEU A 185 -0.35 -2.43 -12.39
CA LEU A 185 -0.38 -2.48 -10.93
C LEU A 185 -0.80 -3.87 -10.42
N VAL A 186 -1.80 -4.50 -11.04
CA VAL A 186 -2.32 -5.81 -10.60
C VAL A 186 -1.40 -6.97 -10.99
N LYS A 187 -0.79 -6.92 -12.18
CA LYS A 187 0.06 -8.00 -12.70
C LYS A 187 1.52 -7.87 -12.27
N TRP A 188 2.10 -6.68 -12.43
CA TRP A 188 3.52 -6.42 -12.17
C TRP A 188 3.79 -5.84 -10.78
N GLY A 189 2.75 -5.41 -10.04
CA GLY A 189 2.90 -5.02 -8.64
C GLY A 189 3.16 -6.19 -7.68
N LYS A 190 3.13 -7.44 -8.16
CA LYS A 190 3.47 -8.61 -7.35
C LYS A 190 4.99 -8.73 -7.21
N SER A 191 5.46 -8.84 -5.98
CA SER A 191 6.88 -9.09 -5.70
C SER A 191 7.24 -10.53 -6.08
N GLU A 192 7.97 -10.69 -7.19
CA GLU A 192 8.81 -11.85 -7.44
C GLU A 192 10.26 -11.50 -7.08
N LYS A 193 11.10 -12.50 -6.78
CA LYS A 193 12.54 -12.26 -6.66
C LYS A 193 13.00 -11.61 -7.97
N PRO A 194 13.71 -10.47 -7.94
CA PRO A 194 14.23 -9.90 -9.17
C PRO A 194 15.12 -10.95 -9.82
N LYS A 195 14.85 -11.29 -11.08
CA LYS A 195 15.75 -12.11 -11.91
C LYS A 195 17.01 -11.34 -12.32
N GLU A 196 17.25 -10.19 -11.68
CA GLU A 196 18.41 -9.36 -11.89
C GLU A 196 19.63 -10.08 -11.33
N LYS A 197 20.58 -10.40 -12.21
CA LYS A 197 21.85 -11.01 -11.83
C LYS A 197 22.74 -9.93 -11.21
N VAL A 198 22.52 -9.63 -9.94
CA VAL A 198 23.41 -8.74 -9.17
C VAL A 198 24.58 -9.55 -8.65
N THR A 199 25.81 -9.24 -9.10
CA THR A 199 27.03 -9.85 -8.59
C THR A 199 27.49 -9.11 -7.32
N LEU A 200 27.52 -9.80 -6.19
CA LEU A 200 28.07 -9.27 -4.94
C LEU A 200 29.59 -9.33 -4.99
N ASN A 201 30.24 -8.21 -5.31
CA ASN A 201 31.69 -8.09 -5.22
C ASN A 201 32.08 -7.83 -3.75
N ARG A 202 32.29 -8.89 -2.97
CA ARG A 202 32.72 -8.80 -1.57
C ARG A 202 34.24 -8.58 -1.54
N LYS A 203 34.70 -7.36 -1.22
CA LYS A 203 36.12 -7.15 -0.87
C LYS A 203 36.42 -7.94 0.42
N SER A 204 37.39 -8.85 0.35
CA SER A 204 37.81 -9.64 1.51
C SER A 204 38.50 -8.74 2.55
N PRO A 205 38.36 -8.98 3.86
CA PRO A 205 38.97 -8.16 4.92
C PRO A 205 40.50 -8.05 4.91
N LYS A 206 41.19 -8.82 4.06
CA LYS A 206 42.66 -8.86 4.01
C LYS A 206 43.32 -7.63 3.35
N GLU A 207 42.56 -6.73 2.71
CA GLU A 207 43.12 -5.54 2.06
C GLU A 207 43.37 -4.34 3.01
N TYR A 208 42.91 -4.40 4.28
CA TYR A 208 43.14 -3.32 5.24
C TYR A 208 44.43 -3.48 6.07
N SER A 209 45.13 -4.63 5.98
CA SER A 209 46.33 -4.91 6.78
C SER A 209 47.66 -4.75 6.03
N SER A 210 47.66 -4.25 4.78
CA SER A 210 48.87 -4.09 3.97
C SER A 210 49.20 -2.64 3.61
N SER A 211 48.60 -1.67 4.32
CA SER A 211 48.88 -0.23 4.16
C SER A 211 49.26 0.42 5.49
N GLY A 212 50.07 -0.27 6.29
CA GLY A 212 50.78 0.25 7.46
C GLY A 212 52.27 0.14 7.26
#